data_AF-A0A5S9Y7L0-F1
#
_entry.id   AF-A0A5S9Y7L0-F1
#
_cell.length_a   1.000
_cell.length_b   1.000
_cell.length_c   1.000
_cell.angle_alpha   90.00
_cell.angle_beta   90.00
_cell.angle_gamma   90.00
#
_symmetry.space_group_name_H-M   'P 1'
#
loop_
_entity.id
_entity.type
_entity.pdbx_description
1 polymer ?
#
loop_
_entity_poly.entity_id
_entity_poly.type
_entity_poly.pdbx_seq_one_letter_code
_entity_poly.pdbx_strand_id
1 'polypeptide(L)'
;MFKKALELSTLCDIEVCVILYSRDGELIKTWPEDQSKVRDMAERFSKLHERERRKKRTNLSLFLRKKNLDDNKLSEKALEMNDSLESGLRVLQDKLLLLEPEKNQTELGQSPVINNGQNHW
;
A
#
# COMPACT_ATOMS: atom_id res chain seq x y z
N MET A 1 -11.00 6.56 24.69
CA MET A 1 -10.80 5.10 24.81
C MET A 1 -11.97 4.41 25.53
N PHE A 2 -12.36 4.84 26.73
CA PHE A 2 -13.42 4.17 27.51
C PHE A 2 -14.80 4.16 26.84
N LYS A 3 -15.19 5.24 26.13
CA LYS A 3 -16.42 5.24 25.33
C LYS A 3 -16.47 4.10 24.32
N LYS A 4 -15.35 3.80 23.66
CA LYS A 4 -15.24 2.68 22.71
C LYS A 4 -15.28 1.31 23.39
N ALA A 5 -14.69 1.19 24.59
CA ALA A 5 -14.79 -0.03 25.38
C ALA A 5 -16.25 -0.30 25.83
N LEU A 6 -16.97 0.74 26.24
CA LEU A 6 -18.39 0.67 26.55
C LEU A 6 -19.22 0.28 25.31
N GLU A 7 -19.06 1.00 24.20
CA GLU A 7 -19.74 0.67 22.93
C GLU A 7 -19.49 -0.80 22.53
N LEU A 8 -18.24 -1.27 22.59
CA LEU A 8 -17.89 -2.65 22.26
C LEU A 8 -18.54 -3.66 23.20
N SER A 9 -18.48 -3.40 24.51
CA SER A 9 -19.10 -4.27 25.51
C SER A 9 -20.61 -4.37 25.31
N THR A 10 -21.29 -3.24 25.06
CA THR A 10 -22.74 -3.19 24.87
C THR A 10 -23.17 -3.80 23.53
N LEU A 11 -22.51 -3.45 22.42
CA LEU A 11 -22.94 -3.90 21.09
C LEU A 11 -22.68 -5.39 20.86
N CYS A 12 -21.64 -5.94 21.47
CA CYS A 12 -21.27 -7.33 21.29
C CYS A 12 -21.66 -8.24 22.47
N ASP A 13 -22.25 -7.67 23.53
CA ASP A 13 -22.58 -8.37 24.78
C ASP A 13 -21.40 -9.18 25.34
N ILE A 14 -20.25 -8.51 25.48
CA ILE A 14 -19.02 -9.11 25.99
C ILE A 14 -18.47 -8.31 27.16
N GLU A 15 -17.77 -9.00 28.07
CA GLU A 15 -16.99 -8.35 29.10
C GLU A 15 -15.73 -7.71 28.49
N VAL A 16 -15.55 -6.41 28.71
CA VAL A 16 -14.37 -5.66 28.29
C VAL A 16 -13.77 -4.95 29.50
N CYS A 17 -12.44 -4.95 29.63
CA CYS A 17 -11.74 -4.10 30.58
C CYS A 17 -10.56 -3.40 29.92
N VAL A 18 -10.26 -2.19 30.38
CA VAL A 18 -9.11 -1.38 29.96
C VAL A 18 -8.32 -1.00 31.20
N ILE A 19 -7.01 -1.22 31.17
CA ILE A 19 -6.09 -0.87 32.26
C ILE A 19 -5.06 0.10 31.68
N LEU A 20 -5.02 1.33 32.21
CA LEU A 20 -4.15 2.40 31.74
C LEU A 20 -3.03 2.66 32.76
N TYR A 21 -1.80 2.47 32.32
CA TYR A 21 -0.60 2.77 33.10
C TYR A 21 0.10 4.02 32.56
N SER A 22 0.79 4.74 33.45
CA SER A 22 1.70 5.81 33.10
C SER A 22 2.97 5.25 32.47
N ARG A 23 3.82 6.14 31.94
CA ARG A 23 5.16 5.77 31.48
C ARG A 23 6.00 5.16 32.59
N ASP A 24 5.78 5.62 33.83
CA ASP A 24 6.52 5.19 35.01
C ASP A 24 5.96 3.88 35.60
N GLY A 25 4.89 3.33 35.02
CA GLY A 25 4.27 2.08 35.45
C GLY A 25 3.14 2.25 36.47
N GLU A 26 2.78 3.48 36.81
CA GLU A 26 1.72 3.76 37.78
C GLU A 26 0.34 3.55 37.15
N LEU A 27 -0.57 2.90 37.88
CA LEU A 27 -1.95 2.71 37.41
C LEU A 27 -2.67 4.06 37.43
N ILE A 28 -2.95 4.61 36.24
CA ILE A 28 -3.65 5.90 36.09
C ILE A 28 -5.15 5.71 36.24
N LYS A 29 -5.73 4.78 35.47
CA LYS A 29 -7.18 4.57 35.43
C LYS A 29 -7.54 3.19 34.90
N THR A 30 -8.69 2.69 35.31
CA THR A 30 -9.31 1.50 34.73
C THR A 30 -10.66 1.84 34.12
N TRP A 31 -11.11 0.96 33.23
CA TRP A 31 -12.51 0.82 32.90
C TRP A 31 -12.88 -0.67 32.93
N PRO A 32 -13.99 -1.08 33.56
CA PRO A 32 -14.84 -0.26 34.43
C PRO A 32 -14.09 0.40 35.61
N GLU A 33 -14.71 1.42 36.23
CA GLU A 33 -14.11 2.14 37.36
C GLU A 33 -14.03 1.27 38.62
N ASP A 34 -14.90 0.25 38.72
CA ASP A 34 -14.83 -0.80 39.72
C ASP A 34 -13.59 -1.69 39.48
N GLN A 35 -12.53 -1.42 40.25
CA GLN A 35 -11.28 -2.16 40.16
C GLN A 35 -11.41 -3.63 40.58
N SER A 36 -12.41 -3.99 41.40
CA SER A 36 -12.63 -5.39 41.79
C SER A 36 -13.03 -6.19 40.55
N LYS A 37 -14.00 -5.68 39.78
CA LYS A 37 -14.42 -6.32 38.52
C LYS A 37 -13.28 -6.44 37.52
N VAL A 38 -12.47 -5.38 37.37
CA VAL A 38 -11.30 -5.39 36.48
C VAL A 38 -10.29 -6.45 36.91
N ARG A 39 -10.03 -6.57 38.22
CA ARG A 39 -9.14 -7.59 38.78
C ARG A 39 -9.67 -8.99 38.52
N ASP A 40 -10.95 -9.23 38.76
CA ASP A 40 -11.57 -10.53 38.50
C ASP A 40 -11.46 -10.91 37.01
N MET A 41 -11.70 -9.98 36.10
CA MET A 41 -11.53 -10.18 34.65
C MET A 41 -10.08 -10.50 34.28
N ALA A 42 -9.13 -9.73 34.82
CA ALA A 42 -7.71 -9.93 34.57
C ALA A 42 -7.22 -11.27 35.12
N GLU A 43 -7.71 -11.70 36.28
CA GLU A 43 -7.41 -13.01 36.88
C GLU A 43 -8.02 -14.16 36.07
N ARG A 44 -9.27 -14.04 35.63
CA ARG A 44 -9.87 -15.04 34.73
C ARG A 44 -9.05 -15.19 33.46
N PHE A 45 -8.60 -14.07 32.87
CA PHE A 45 -7.73 -14.10 31.71
C PHE A 45 -6.34 -14.70 31.99
N SER A 46 -5.75 -14.40 33.16
CA SER A 46 -4.41 -14.90 33.51
C SER A 46 -4.39 -16.41 33.72
N LYS A 47 -5.50 -16.99 34.20
CA LYS A 47 -5.73 -18.43 34.40
C LYS A 47 -5.90 -19.23 33.10
N LEU A 48 -6.15 -18.58 31.96
CA LEU A 48 -6.23 -19.25 30.66
C LEU A 48 -4.85 -19.81 30.24
N HIS A 49 -4.85 -20.90 29.48
CA HIS A 49 -3.62 -21.46 28.94
C HIS A 49 -2.92 -20.49 27.99
N GLU A 50 -1.57 -20.46 28.00
CA GLU A 50 -0.81 -19.51 27.19
C GLU A 50 -1.12 -19.62 25.69
N ARG A 51 -1.43 -20.82 25.18
CA ARG A 51 -1.85 -21.02 23.79
C ARG A 51 -3.13 -20.24 23.46
N GLU A 52 -4.12 -20.27 24.34
CA GLU A 52 -5.39 -19.55 24.16
C GLU A 52 -5.18 -18.05 24.25
N ARG A 53 -4.41 -17.60 25.25
CA ARG A 53 -4.08 -16.17 25.42
C ARG A 53 -3.33 -15.65 24.20
N ARG A 54 -2.35 -16.38 23.68
CA ARG A 54 -1.49 -15.94 22.58
C ARG A 54 -2.21 -15.89 21.24
N LYS A 55 -3.18 -16.79 21.00
CA LYS A 55 -3.96 -16.82 19.75
C LYS A 55 -4.72 -15.50 19.48
N LYS A 56 -5.19 -14.84 20.54
CA LYS A 56 -5.99 -13.60 20.44
C LYS A 56 -5.26 -12.37 20.98
N ARG A 57 -3.96 -12.46 21.31
CA ARG A 57 -3.17 -11.33 21.80
C ARG A 57 -2.67 -10.50 20.64
N THR A 58 -2.91 -9.19 20.70
CA THR A 58 -2.40 -8.24 19.71
C THR A 58 -1.59 -7.16 20.42
N ASN A 59 -0.41 -6.86 19.89
CA ASN A 59 0.35 -5.68 20.27
C ASN A 59 0.15 -4.62 19.17
N LEU A 60 -0.27 -3.42 19.57
CA LEU A 60 -0.63 -2.36 18.63
C LEU A 60 0.56 -1.93 17.75
N SER A 61 1.76 -1.77 18.31
CA SER A 61 2.92 -1.34 17.52
C SER A 61 3.36 -2.41 16.52
N LEU A 62 3.32 -3.68 16.91
CA LEU A 62 3.59 -4.79 15.99
C LEU A 62 2.53 -4.90 14.89
N PHE A 63 1.25 -4.73 15.24
CA PHE A 63 0.16 -4.74 14.27
C PHE A 63 0.31 -3.63 13.22
N LEU A 64 0.56 -2.40 13.68
CA LEU A 64 0.76 -1.26 12.78
C LEU A 64 2.00 -1.44 11.90
N ARG A 65 3.12 -1.91 12.45
CA ARG A 65 4.33 -2.21 11.65
C ARG A 65 4.04 -3.22 10.55
N LYS A 66 3.38 -4.32 10.89
CA LYS A 66 3.01 -5.34 9.90
C LYS A 66 2.13 -4.77 8.80
N LYS A 67 1.09 -4.01 9.17
CA LYS A 67 0.19 -3.38 8.19
C LYS A 67 0.94 -2.46 7.23
N ASN A 68 1.85 -1.61 7.74
CA ASN A 68 2.65 -0.73 6.88
C ASN A 68 3.57 -1.51 5.94
N LEU A 69 4.18 -2.62 6.40
CA LEU A 69 4.99 -3.48 5.54
C LEU A 69 4.15 -4.13 4.43
N ASP A 70 2.96 -4.61 4.76
CA ASP A 70 2.04 -5.20 3.80
C ASP A 70 1.58 -4.16 2.76
N ASP A 71 1.24 -2.95 3.19
CA ASP A 71 0.84 -1.83 2.33
C ASP A 71 2.01 -1.40 1.40
N ASN A 72 3.25 -1.34 1.91
CA ASN A 72 4.44 -1.05 1.10
C ASN A 72 4.75 -2.15 0.07
N LYS A 73 4.54 -3.42 0.43
CA LYS A 73 4.73 -4.54 -0.51
C LYS A 73 3.71 -4.51 -1.64
N LEU A 74 2.49 -4.05 -1.36
CA LEU A 74 1.46 -3.87 -2.38
C LEU A 74 1.81 -2.72 -3.33
N SER A 75 2.38 -1.62 -2.83
CA SER A 75 2.82 -0.51 -3.68
C SER A 75 4.01 -0.88 -4.56
N GLU A 76 5.00 -1.59 -4.03
CA GLU A 76 6.17 -2.07 -4.79
C GLU A 76 5.75 -2.95 -5.97
N LYS A 77 4.85 -3.91 -5.73
CA LYS A 77 4.29 -4.75 -6.81
C LYS A 77 3.52 -3.95 -7.87
N ALA A 78 2.82 -2.90 -7.45
CA ALA A 78 2.10 -2.05 -8.38
C ALA A 78 3.05 -1.26 -9.29
N LEU A 79 4.18 -0.80 -8.73
CA LEU A 79 5.24 -0.14 -9.50
C LEU A 79 5.89 -1.10 -10.50
N GLU A 80 6.26 -2.32 -10.08
CA GLU A 80 6.83 -3.33 -10.98
C GLU A 80 5.90 -3.67 -12.15
N MET A 81 4.58 -3.80 -11.89
CA MET A 81 3.60 -4.03 -12.95
C MET A 81 3.51 -2.84 -13.91
N ASN A 82 3.55 -1.61 -13.39
CA ASN A 82 3.52 -0.41 -14.22
C ASN A 82 4.75 -0.32 -15.12
N ASP A 83 5.95 -0.57 -14.57
CA ASP A 83 7.21 -0.54 -15.33
C ASP A 83 7.20 -1.59 -16.46
N SER A 84 6.64 -2.78 -16.20
CA SER A 84 6.49 -3.83 -17.21
C SER A 84 5.51 -3.43 -18.32
N LEU A 85 4.39 -2.80 -17.97
CA LEU A 85 3.41 -2.28 -18.94
C LEU A 85 4.00 -1.16 -19.80
N GLU A 86 4.72 -0.21 -19.18
CA GLU A 86 5.38 0.88 -19.89
C GLU A 86 6.43 0.35 -20.87
N SER A 87 7.22 -0.63 -20.44
CA SER A 87 8.20 -1.32 -21.30
C SER A 87 7.51 -2.02 -22.48
N GLY A 88 6.39 -2.71 -22.25
CA GLY A 88 5.61 -3.34 -23.32
C GLY A 88 5.02 -2.34 -24.32
N LEU A 89 4.47 -1.22 -23.83
CA LEU A 89 3.97 -0.13 -24.68
C LEU A 89 5.07 0.46 -25.56
N ARG A 90 6.27 0.66 -25.01
CA ARG A 90 7.43 1.13 -25.78
C ARG A 90 7.75 0.21 -26.95
N VAL A 91 7.83 -1.10 -26.70
CA VAL A 91 8.10 -2.10 -27.75
C VAL A 91 7.04 -2.07 -28.86
N LEU A 92 5.77 -1.87 -28.50
CA LEU A 92 4.69 -1.76 -29.49
C LEU A 92 4.77 -0.46 -30.29
N GLN A 93 5.11 0.66 -29.67
CA GLN A 93 5.32 1.94 -30.34
C GLN A 93 6.48 1.85 -31.35
N ASP A 94 7.60 1.25 -30.96
CA ASP A 94 8.75 1.07 -31.83
C ASP A 94 8.40 0.20 -33.06
N LYS A 95 7.64 -0.88 -32.84
CA LYS A 95 7.15 -1.73 -33.94
C LYS A 95 6.17 -1.01 -34.86
N LEU A 96 5.31 -0.15 -34.32
CA LEU A 96 4.37 0.63 -35.12
C LEU A 96 5.11 1.63 -36.03
N LEU A 97 6.17 2.26 -35.52
CA LEU A 97 7.02 3.19 -36.28
C LEU A 97 7.71 2.50 -37.47
N LEU A 98 8.10 1.22 -37.31
CA LEU A 98 8.70 0.43 -38.39
C LEU A 98 7.68 -0.06 -39.45
N LEU A 99 6.39 -0.06 -39.11
CA LEU A 99 5.32 -0.47 -40.01
C LEU A 99 4.69 0.71 -40.75
N GLU A 100 5.09 1.95 -40.44
CA GLU A 100 4.66 3.11 -41.22
C GLU A 100 5.21 2.95 -42.66
N PRO A 101 4.35 2.88 -43.69
CA PRO A 101 4.83 2.77 -45.06
C PRO A 101 5.59 4.04 -45.42
N GLU A 102 6.81 3.89 -45.93
CA GLU A 102 7.53 4.99 -46.58
C GLU A 102 6.58 5.61 -47.62
N LYS A 103 6.22 6.87 -47.41
CA LYS A 103 5.45 7.65 -48.37
C LYS A 103 6.38 7.94 -49.56
N ASN A 104 6.42 6.96 -50.46
CA ASN A 104 6.83 6.94 -51.86
C ASN A 104 7.85 7.98 -52.35
N GLN A 105 8.99 7.46 -52.79
CA GLN A 105 9.65 7.95 -54.00
C GLN A 105 8.66 7.85 -55.18
N THR A 106 8.27 8.97 -55.77
CA THR A 106 7.86 9.07 -57.18
C THR A 106 8.00 10.52 -57.61
N GLU A 107 9.11 10.87 -58.28
CA GLU A 107 9.06 11.66 -59.51
C GLU A 107 10.23 11.21 -60.39
N LEU A 108 9.89 10.35 -61.35
CA LEU A 108 10.79 9.82 -62.36
C LEU A 108 10.61 10.68 -63.61
N GLY A 109 11.67 11.41 -63.98
CA GLY A 109 11.94 11.82 -65.34
C GLY A 109 11.24 13.09 -65.84
N GLN A 110 12.04 14.14 -66.00
CA GLN A 110 12.24 14.77 -67.32
C GLN A 110 13.51 15.63 -67.33
N SER A 111 14.50 15.15 -68.07
CA SER A 111 15.53 15.96 -68.73
C SER A 111 15.64 15.40 -70.15
N PRO A 112 16.17 16.12 -71.17
CA PRO A 112 17.00 17.33 -71.06
C PRO A 112 16.64 18.44 -72.08
N VAL A 113 17.30 19.61 -71.98
CA VAL A 113 18.19 20.18 -73.02
C VAL A 113 18.43 21.69 -72.80
N ILE A 114 19.68 21.98 -72.40
CA ILE A 114 20.63 23.00 -72.90
C ILE A 114 20.15 24.46 -73.08
N ASN A 115 20.73 25.40 -72.31
CA ASN A 115 21.52 26.46 -72.95
C ASN A 115 22.64 27.04 -72.07
N ASN A 116 23.78 27.23 -72.73
CA ASN A 116 25.03 27.78 -72.22
C ASN A 116 24.92 29.28 -71.91
N GLY A 117 25.65 29.74 -70.90
CA GLY A 117 25.88 31.16 -70.64
C GLY A 117 26.93 31.36 -69.55
N GLN A 118 28.11 31.81 -69.95
CA GLN A 118 29.31 32.04 -69.14
C GLN A 118 29.16 33.20 -68.13
N ASN A 119 30.09 33.27 -67.17
CA ASN A 119 30.87 34.45 -66.66
C ASN A 119 30.93 34.46 -65.11
N HIS A 120 31.98 33.93 -64.46
CA HIS A 120 33.30 34.51 -64.12
C HIS A 120 33.31 35.66 -63.08
N TRP A 121 33.95 35.32 -61.94
CA TRP A 121 34.54 36.11 -60.82
C TRP A 121 33.66 37.00 -59.95
#